data_AF-K9EPZ2-F1
#
_entry.id   AF-K9EPZ2-F1
#
_cell.length_a   1.000
_cell.length_b   1.000
_cell.length_c   1.000
_cell.angle_alpha   90.00
_cell.angle_beta   90.00
_cell.angle_gamma   90.00
#
_symmetry.space_group_name_H-M   'P 1'
#
loop_
_entity.id
_entity.type
_entity.pdbx_description
1 polymer ?
#
loop_
_entity_poly.entity_id
_entity_poly.type
_entity_poly.pdbx_seq_one_letter_code
_entity_poly.pdbx_strand_id
1 'polypeptide(L)'
;MTSDLWFELINKANTVEGVESLKNDILNAREDQREQAEAEALETAKAEAIEELTADGVTSDLWFELINKANTIEGVGSLKNDILNARERQRQEAVALEVGKTAAIADLEDLLGTSVTEDLTDDEKALINDAKSLEEVNKVKAEIIDNRSEVYTLKFIKDGEKDYRNTKALHPGEAREVFLNFIQEEDLVVVVLHYDEETNTFTAVPDGGELEVREEEGYDFLPDGVLEFEEIQDKANAQLLREAQALQQAKEKSYEQLNAAGITSKGLYERIANANSVEEVEPLTEVFLESRRQQLAQDLAVAKAQAIEELDANEAESARINNANSAEELAQVIEEIQSERALQLAKGEAIVELEADGETSEADRQRIHQADSIEEVERVKEYILYERLSFLERIKYGFNRLGDWFRGIFQ
;
A
#
# COMPACT_ATOMS: atom_id res chain seq x y z
N MET A 1 -9.46 13.11 -49.67
CA MET A 1 -10.69 13.55 -50.37
C MET A 1 -11.46 14.42 -49.38
N THR A 2 -11.82 15.66 -49.71
CA THR A 2 -12.40 16.62 -48.75
C THR A 2 -13.88 16.37 -48.53
N SER A 3 -14.39 16.74 -47.34
CA SER A 3 -15.81 16.67 -46.98
C SER A 3 -16.72 17.32 -48.04
N ASP A 4 -16.29 18.45 -48.60
CA ASP A 4 -17.05 19.24 -49.57
C ASP A 4 -17.26 18.50 -50.90
N LEU A 5 -16.28 17.70 -51.33
CA LEU A 5 -16.36 16.94 -52.58
C LEU A 5 -17.42 15.84 -52.50
N TRP A 6 -17.55 15.20 -51.34
CA TRP A 6 -18.55 14.17 -51.08
C TRP A 6 -19.97 14.74 -51.00
N PHE A 7 -20.13 15.90 -50.35
CA PHE A 7 -21.41 16.62 -50.33
C PHE A 7 -21.85 17.06 -51.72
N GLU A 8 -20.90 17.52 -52.56
CA GLU A 8 -21.21 17.83 -53.97
C GLU A 8 -21.67 16.60 -54.76
N LEU A 9 -21.05 15.43 -54.56
CA LEU A 9 -21.41 14.19 -55.24
C LEU A 9 -22.79 13.67 -54.81
N ILE A 10 -23.11 13.76 -53.51
CA ILE A 10 -24.44 13.41 -52.97
C ILE A 10 -25.50 14.35 -53.54
N ASN A 11 -25.25 15.66 -53.57
CA ASN A 11 -26.21 16.64 -54.09
C ASN A 11 -26.41 16.55 -55.62
N LYS A 12 -25.46 15.96 -56.35
CA LYS A 12 -25.53 15.71 -57.81
C LYS A 12 -26.18 14.36 -58.16
N ALA A 13 -26.43 13.48 -57.19
CA ALA A 13 -27.06 12.19 -57.43
C ALA A 13 -28.56 12.37 -57.76
N ASN A 14 -29.00 11.82 -58.89
CA ASN A 14 -30.37 11.98 -59.40
C ASN A 14 -31.36 10.90 -58.91
N THR A 15 -30.91 9.93 -58.12
CA THR A 15 -31.72 8.81 -57.61
C THR A 15 -31.41 8.53 -56.14
N VAL A 16 -32.41 8.00 -55.42
CA VAL A 16 -32.25 7.59 -54.02
C VAL A 16 -31.22 6.47 -53.88
N GLU A 17 -31.22 5.49 -54.80
CA GLU A 17 -30.19 4.43 -54.86
C GLU A 17 -28.77 4.98 -55.06
N GLY A 18 -28.61 6.04 -55.86
CA GLY A 18 -27.31 6.68 -56.06
C GLY A 18 -26.78 7.38 -54.80
N VAL A 19 -27.68 7.99 -54.01
CA VAL A 19 -27.33 8.57 -52.70
C VAL A 19 -26.96 7.51 -51.68
N GLU A 20 -27.70 6.39 -51.62
CA GLU A 20 -27.40 5.27 -50.72
C GLU A 20 -26.07 4.59 -51.05
N SER A 21 -25.75 4.41 -52.33
CA SER A 21 -24.44 3.90 -52.77
C SER A 21 -23.30 4.81 -52.30
N LEU A 22 -23.41 6.12 -52.53
CA LEU A 22 -22.38 7.08 -52.11
C LEU A 22 -22.23 7.15 -50.58
N LYS A 23 -23.34 7.04 -49.84
CA LYS A 23 -23.31 6.96 -48.38
C LYS A 23 -22.52 5.73 -47.89
N ASN A 24 -22.76 4.56 -48.49
CA ASN A 24 -22.04 3.34 -48.14
C ASN A 24 -20.55 3.41 -48.50
N ASP A 25 -20.21 3.98 -49.66
CA ASP A 25 -18.81 4.16 -50.07
C ASP A 25 -18.05 5.09 -49.10
N ILE A 26 -18.69 6.15 -48.59
CA ILE A 26 -18.11 7.07 -47.60
C ILE A 26 -17.91 6.39 -46.24
N LEU A 27 -18.87 5.56 -45.81
CA LEU A 27 -18.77 4.83 -44.55
C LEU A 27 -17.64 3.80 -44.61
N ASN A 28 -17.57 3.00 -45.67
CA ASN A 28 -16.51 2.02 -45.88
C ASN A 28 -15.13 2.70 -45.94
N ALA A 29 -14.99 3.81 -46.68
CA ALA A 29 -13.71 4.53 -46.77
C ALA A 29 -13.26 5.12 -45.42
N ARG A 30 -14.18 5.48 -44.52
CA ARG A 30 -13.85 5.91 -43.15
C ARG A 30 -13.48 4.74 -42.26
N GLU A 31 -14.12 3.60 -42.43
CA GLU A 31 -13.80 2.37 -41.70
C GLU A 31 -12.40 1.87 -42.07
N ASP A 32 -12.07 1.81 -43.38
CA ASP A 32 -10.72 1.48 -43.86
C ASP A 32 -9.65 2.42 -43.29
N GLN A 33 -9.93 3.73 -43.22
CA GLN A 33 -9.03 4.72 -42.63
C GLN A 33 -8.85 4.51 -41.12
N ARG A 34 -9.91 4.10 -40.41
CA ARG A 34 -9.84 3.83 -38.97
C ARG A 34 -9.02 2.57 -38.71
N GLU A 35 -9.25 1.50 -39.46
CA GLU A 35 -8.46 0.26 -39.36
C GLU A 35 -6.98 0.50 -39.65
N GLN A 36 -6.66 1.32 -40.65
CA GLN A 36 -5.28 1.68 -40.95
C GLN A 36 -4.65 2.49 -39.81
N ALA A 37 -5.36 3.48 -39.25
CA ALA A 37 -4.86 4.26 -38.12
C ALA A 37 -4.66 3.41 -36.86
N GLU A 38 -5.57 2.47 -36.57
CA GLU A 38 -5.45 1.53 -35.46
C GLU A 38 -4.25 0.58 -35.64
N ALA A 39 -3.98 0.11 -36.86
CA ALA A 39 -2.82 -0.72 -37.16
C ALA A 39 -1.49 0.06 -37.01
N GLU A 40 -1.42 1.30 -37.49
CA GLU A 40 -0.23 2.16 -37.35
C GLU A 40 0.04 2.50 -35.87
N ALA A 41 -1.01 2.79 -35.10
CA ALA A 41 -0.90 3.02 -33.66
C ALA A 41 -0.43 1.77 -32.90
N LEU A 42 -0.89 0.58 -33.29
CA LEU A 42 -0.46 -0.69 -32.70
C LEU A 42 1.04 -0.97 -32.95
N GLU A 43 1.51 -0.79 -34.19
CA GLU A 43 2.93 -0.97 -34.53
C GLU A 43 3.82 0.05 -33.80
N THR A 44 3.34 1.29 -33.63
CA THR A 44 4.04 2.32 -32.84
C THR A 44 4.13 1.91 -31.37
N ALA A 45 3.03 1.47 -30.76
CA ALA A 45 3.02 1.00 -29.38
C ALA A 45 3.94 -0.21 -29.15
N LYS A 46 4.04 -1.14 -30.11
CA LYS A 46 4.99 -2.27 -30.06
C LYS A 46 6.44 -1.79 -30.08
N ALA A 47 6.78 -0.87 -30.98
CA ALA A 47 8.12 -0.32 -31.07
C ALA A 47 8.54 0.42 -29.79
N GLU A 48 7.67 1.27 -29.26
CA GLU A 48 7.90 2.00 -27.99
C GLU A 48 8.08 1.03 -26.82
N ALA A 49 7.24 -0.01 -26.72
CA ALA A 49 7.37 -1.01 -25.66
C ALA A 49 8.71 -1.76 -25.71
N ILE A 50 9.19 -2.11 -26.91
CA ILE A 50 10.49 -2.77 -27.08
C ILE A 50 11.64 -1.81 -26.72
N GLU A 51 11.54 -0.53 -27.10
CA GLU A 51 12.55 0.48 -26.77
C GLU A 51 12.67 0.68 -25.25
N GLU A 52 11.54 0.82 -24.54
CA GLU A 52 11.52 0.92 -23.08
C GLU A 52 12.08 -0.33 -22.39
N LEU A 53 11.69 -1.53 -22.84
CA LEU A 53 12.22 -2.79 -22.31
C LEU A 53 13.73 -2.89 -22.53
N THR A 54 14.22 -2.45 -23.69
CA THR A 54 15.65 -2.41 -24.01
C THR A 54 16.39 -1.42 -23.12
N ALA A 55 15.79 -0.26 -22.83
CA ALA A 55 16.36 0.75 -21.95
C ALA A 55 16.46 0.26 -20.48
N ASP A 56 15.51 -0.54 -20.00
CA ASP A 56 15.63 -1.24 -18.72
C ASP A 56 16.66 -2.40 -18.78
N GLY A 57 17.15 -2.75 -19.97
CA GLY A 57 18.19 -3.76 -20.20
C GLY A 57 17.65 -5.16 -20.48
N VAL A 58 16.40 -5.29 -20.94
CA VAL A 58 15.85 -6.55 -21.45
C VAL A 58 16.37 -6.74 -22.87
N THR A 59 17.02 -7.87 -23.13
CA THR A 59 17.61 -8.18 -24.45
C THR A 59 17.13 -9.51 -25.01
N SER A 60 16.15 -10.14 -24.37
CA SER A 60 15.65 -11.44 -24.80
C SER A 60 14.67 -11.31 -25.96
N ASP A 61 15.03 -11.89 -27.10
CA ASP A 61 14.19 -11.95 -28.31
C ASP A 61 12.82 -12.58 -28.04
N LEU A 62 12.73 -13.51 -27.08
CA LEU A 62 11.47 -14.15 -26.69
C LEU A 62 10.40 -13.13 -26.25
N TRP A 63 10.81 -12.13 -25.46
CA TRP A 63 9.90 -11.11 -24.96
C TRP A 63 9.47 -10.14 -26.06
N PHE A 64 10.39 -9.79 -26.96
CA PHE A 64 10.09 -8.94 -28.11
C PHE A 64 9.16 -9.64 -29.11
N GLU A 65 9.33 -10.94 -29.33
CA GLU A 65 8.39 -11.73 -30.12
C GLU A 65 6.98 -11.73 -29.51
N LEU A 66 6.87 -11.83 -28.18
CA LEU A 66 5.58 -11.81 -27.50
C LEU A 66 4.87 -10.46 -27.65
N ILE A 67 5.62 -9.36 -27.50
CA ILE A 67 5.12 -7.99 -27.76
C ILE A 67 4.67 -7.84 -29.22
N ASN A 68 5.48 -8.30 -30.16
CA ASN A 68 5.15 -8.20 -31.58
C ASN A 68 3.93 -9.04 -32.00
N LYS A 69 3.65 -10.13 -31.28
CA LYS A 69 2.46 -10.99 -31.46
C LYS A 69 1.19 -10.44 -30.83
N ALA A 70 1.25 -9.36 -30.04
CA ALA A 70 0.06 -8.74 -29.46
C ALA A 70 -0.81 -8.07 -30.54
N ASN A 71 -2.13 -8.23 -30.41
CA ASN A 71 -3.11 -7.75 -31.39
C ASN A 71 -3.76 -6.41 -30.98
N THR A 72 -3.47 -5.90 -29.78
CA THR A 72 -4.07 -4.67 -29.24
C THR A 72 -3.02 -3.85 -28.50
N ILE A 73 -3.20 -2.52 -28.49
CA ILE A 73 -2.31 -1.59 -27.78
C ILE A 73 -2.31 -1.90 -26.28
N GLU A 74 -3.49 -2.20 -25.72
CA GLU A 74 -3.63 -2.60 -24.32
C GLU A 74 -2.85 -3.90 -24.01
N GLY A 75 -2.90 -4.89 -24.91
CA GLY A 75 -2.16 -6.14 -24.77
C GLY A 75 -0.65 -5.93 -24.78
N VAL A 76 -0.15 -5.02 -25.62
CA VAL A 76 1.26 -4.60 -25.64
C VAL A 76 1.65 -3.97 -24.31
N GLY A 77 0.84 -3.03 -23.80
CA GLY A 77 1.07 -2.36 -22.53
C GLY A 77 1.09 -3.32 -21.33
N SER A 78 0.15 -4.27 -21.28
CA SER A 78 0.10 -5.28 -20.23
C SER A 78 1.34 -6.17 -20.23
N LEU A 79 1.73 -6.70 -21.40
CA LEU A 79 2.92 -7.55 -21.52
C LEU A 79 4.20 -6.82 -21.12
N LYS A 80 4.36 -5.55 -21.52
CA LYS A 80 5.49 -4.70 -21.12
C LYS A 80 5.56 -4.59 -19.60
N ASN A 81 4.45 -4.24 -18.96
CA ASN A 81 4.39 -4.05 -17.51
C ASN A 81 4.64 -5.35 -16.74
N ASP A 82 4.12 -6.48 -17.23
CA ASP A 82 4.36 -7.78 -16.61
C ASP A 82 5.85 -8.16 -16.64
N ILE A 83 6.54 -7.90 -17.76
CA ILE A 83 7.99 -8.16 -17.89
C ILE A 83 8.78 -7.27 -16.92
N LEU A 84 8.50 -5.96 -16.88
CA LEU A 84 9.19 -5.03 -15.99
C LEU A 84 8.95 -5.38 -14.51
N ASN A 85 7.72 -5.68 -14.13
CA ASN A 85 7.36 -6.07 -12.77
C ASN A 85 8.04 -7.37 -12.34
N ALA A 86 8.10 -8.38 -13.22
CA ALA A 86 8.78 -9.64 -12.93
C ALA A 86 10.27 -9.43 -12.67
N ARG A 87 10.91 -8.55 -13.45
CA ARG A 87 12.32 -8.22 -13.28
C ARG A 87 12.58 -7.43 -12.01
N GLU A 88 11.71 -6.48 -11.68
CA GLU A 88 11.84 -5.71 -10.46
C GLU A 88 11.72 -6.60 -9.23
N ARG A 89 10.82 -7.59 -9.25
CA ARG A 89 10.77 -8.62 -8.20
C ARG A 89 12.07 -9.41 -8.10
N GLN A 90 12.66 -9.83 -9.22
CA GLN A 90 13.96 -10.52 -9.20
C GLN A 90 15.08 -9.64 -8.63
N ARG A 91 15.11 -8.34 -8.96
CA ARG A 91 16.07 -7.39 -8.38
C ARG A 91 15.87 -7.26 -6.87
N GLN A 92 14.63 -7.14 -6.42
CA GLN A 92 14.30 -7.04 -5.00
C GLN A 92 14.65 -8.33 -4.23
N GLU A 93 14.39 -9.51 -4.80
CA GLU A 93 14.78 -10.80 -4.22
C GLU A 93 16.30 -10.93 -4.10
N ALA A 94 17.06 -10.50 -5.11
CA ALA A 94 18.51 -10.50 -5.07
C ALA A 94 19.05 -9.55 -3.98
N VAL A 95 18.48 -8.34 -3.85
CA VAL A 95 18.85 -7.40 -2.78
C VAL A 95 18.51 -7.96 -1.41
N ALA A 96 17.32 -8.55 -1.25
CA ALA A 96 16.90 -9.17 0.01
C ALA A 96 17.82 -10.34 0.40
N LEU A 97 18.28 -11.13 -0.57
CA LEU A 97 19.25 -12.19 -0.33
C LEU A 97 20.59 -11.63 0.17
N GLU A 98 21.15 -10.60 -0.48
CA GLU A 98 22.43 -10.00 -0.07
C GLU A 98 22.35 -9.34 1.31
N VAL A 99 21.23 -8.66 1.61
CA VAL A 99 20.96 -8.13 2.95
C VAL A 99 20.84 -9.27 3.97
N GLY A 100 20.13 -10.34 3.64
CA GLY A 100 19.97 -11.51 4.51
C GLY A 100 21.28 -12.23 4.79
N LYS A 101 22.17 -12.34 3.80
CA LYS A 101 23.54 -12.87 3.98
C LYS A 101 24.33 -12.02 4.97
N THR A 102 24.30 -10.69 4.79
CA THR A 102 25.00 -9.75 5.67
C THR A 102 24.47 -9.80 7.10
N ALA A 103 23.14 -9.83 7.26
CA ALA A 103 22.49 -9.94 8.55
C ALA A 103 22.81 -11.28 9.24
N ALA A 104 22.79 -12.40 8.50
CA ALA A 104 23.13 -13.71 9.05
C ALA A 104 24.58 -13.76 9.57
N ILE A 105 25.52 -13.13 8.86
CA ILE A 105 26.91 -13.00 9.32
C ILE A 105 26.98 -12.17 10.60
N ALA A 106 26.34 -11.00 10.62
CA ALA A 106 26.33 -10.12 11.79
C ALA A 106 25.71 -10.79 13.03
N ASP A 107 24.58 -11.48 12.87
CA ASP A 107 23.93 -12.24 13.94
C ASP A 107 24.86 -13.32 14.50
N LEU A 108 25.59 -14.04 13.63
CA LEU A 108 26.54 -15.06 14.07
C LEU A 108 27.74 -14.44 14.78
N GLU A 109 28.25 -13.31 14.28
CA GLU A 109 29.35 -12.58 14.92
C GLU A 109 28.95 -12.04 16.30
N ASP A 110 27.74 -11.53 16.48
CA ASP A 110 27.22 -11.09 17.79
C ASP A 110 27.07 -12.26 18.77
N LEU A 111 26.52 -13.39 18.29
CA LEU A 111 26.35 -14.61 19.06
C LEU A 111 27.69 -15.19 19.55
N LEU A 112 28.73 -15.10 18.72
CA LEU A 112 30.06 -15.60 19.03
C LEU A 112 30.89 -14.59 19.85
N GLY A 113 30.70 -13.29 19.61
CA GLY A 113 31.48 -12.19 20.18
C GLY A 113 31.24 -11.94 21.68
N THR A 114 30.26 -12.59 22.30
CA THR A 114 30.10 -12.64 23.75
C THR A 114 31.11 -13.58 24.43
N SER A 115 31.78 -14.45 23.67
CA SER A 115 32.90 -15.30 24.10
C SER A 115 34.20 -14.82 23.43
N VAL A 116 35.19 -14.41 24.22
CA VAL A 116 36.31 -13.51 23.84
C VAL A 116 37.36 -14.12 22.88
N THR A 117 37.13 -15.19 22.10
CA THR A 117 38.26 -15.80 21.36
C THR A 117 38.08 -16.26 19.90
N GLU A 118 36.88 -16.37 19.30
CA GLU A 118 36.80 -16.87 17.91
C GLU A 118 35.77 -16.15 17.03
N ASP A 119 36.26 -15.25 16.18
CA ASP A 119 35.50 -14.67 15.07
C ASP A 119 34.99 -15.76 14.09
N LEU A 120 33.99 -15.42 13.28
CA LEU A 120 33.56 -16.26 12.17
C LEU A 120 34.71 -16.42 11.15
N THR A 121 35.01 -17.64 10.75
CA THR A 121 36.09 -17.91 9.78
C THR A 121 35.72 -17.43 8.38
N ASP A 122 36.72 -17.13 7.55
CA ASP A 122 36.51 -16.73 6.15
C ASP A 122 35.76 -17.82 5.36
N ASP A 123 35.99 -19.10 5.68
CA ASP A 123 35.31 -20.24 5.04
C ASP A 123 33.82 -20.28 5.40
N GLU A 124 33.45 -19.99 6.66
CA GLU A 124 32.04 -19.91 7.09
C GLU A 124 31.32 -18.71 6.47
N LYS A 125 32.01 -17.56 6.37
CA LYS A 125 31.49 -16.39 5.64
C LYS A 125 31.27 -16.72 4.16
N ALA A 126 32.19 -17.49 3.55
CA ALA A 126 32.06 -17.93 2.17
C ALA A 126 30.84 -18.84 1.96
N LEU A 127 30.59 -19.79 2.87
CA LEU A 127 29.41 -20.67 2.79
C LEU A 127 28.09 -19.89 2.80
N ILE A 128 27.99 -18.83 3.62
CA ILE A 128 26.81 -17.95 3.64
C ILE A 128 26.71 -17.15 2.34
N ASN A 129 27.83 -16.62 1.86
CA ASN A 129 27.87 -15.81 0.63
C ASN A 129 27.55 -16.61 -0.63
N ASP A 130 27.87 -17.90 -0.66
CA ASP A 130 27.59 -18.83 -1.76
C ASP A 130 26.12 -19.28 -1.82
N ALA A 131 25.33 -19.01 -0.77
CA ALA A 131 23.91 -19.34 -0.73
C ALA A 131 23.12 -18.60 -1.83
N LYS A 132 22.20 -19.32 -2.47
CA LYS A 132 21.39 -18.83 -3.59
C LYS A 132 19.98 -18.40 -3.18
N SER A 133 19.62 -18.62 -1.93
CA SER A 133 18.33 -18.25 -1.36
C SER A 133 18.44 -17.99 0.14
N LEU A 134 17.46 -17.26 0.70
CA LEU A 134 17.39 -17.01 2.14
C LEU A 134 17.18 -18.31 2.94
N GLU A 135 16.50 -19.29 2.37
CA GLU A 135 16.34 -20.60 2.98
C GLU A 135 17.69 -21.32 3.12
N GLU A 136 18.52 -21.26 2.07
CA GLU A 136 19.89 -21.79 2.12
C GLU A 136 20.75 -21.01 3.13
N VAL A 137 20.65 -19.68 3.20
CA VAL A 137 21.34 -18.86 4.21
C VAL A 137 20.99 -19.33 5.63
N ASN A 138 19.70 -19.49 5.93
CA ASN A 138 19.23 -19.92 7.25
C ASN A 138 19.69 -21.34 7.58
N LYS A 139 19.69 -22.24 6.60
CA LYS A 139 20.18 -23.60 6.77
C LYS A 139 21.68 -23.63 7.07
N VAL A 140 22.48 -22.88 6.32
CA VAL A 140 23.93 -22.76 6.55
C VAL A 140 24.20 -22.14 7.92
N LYS A 141 23.47 -21.08 8.30
CA LYS A 141 23.56 -20.46 9.63
C LYS A 141 23.33 -21.49 10.75
N ALA A 142 22.28 -22.31 10.63
CA ALA A 142 21.97 -23.35 11.61
C ALA A 142 23.05 -24.45 11.67
N GLU A 143 23.62 -24.83 10.53
CA GLU A 143 24.70 -25.81 10.46
C GLU A 143 26.00 -25.29 11.10
N ILE A 144 26.34 -24.01 10.89
CA ILE A 144 27.46 -23.35 11.56
C ILE A 144 27.26 -23.36 13.08
N ILE A 145 26.05 -23.01 13.55
CA ILE A 145 25.71 -23.03 14.97
C ILE A 145 25.84 -24.45 15.56
N ASP A 146 25.28 -25.47 14.91
CA ASP A 146 25.37 -26.85 15.42
C ASP A 146 26.81 -27.36 15.45
N ASN A 147 27.62 -27.01 14.44
CA ASN A 147 29.04 -27.39 14.37
C ASN A 147 29.90 -26.71 15.44
N ARG A 148 29.57 -25.46 15.81
CA ARG A 148 30.25 -24.71 16.88
C ARG A 148 29.68 -24.98 18.27
N SER A 149 28.50 -25.59 18.37
CA SER A 149 27.88 -25.89 19.66
C SER A 149 28.65 -26.97 20.42
N GLU A 150 28.89 -26.72 21.71
CA GLU A 150 29.49 -27.68 22.61
C GLU A 150 28.44 -28.34 23.50
N VAL A 151 28.74 -29.54 23.98
CA VAL A 151 27.87 -30.25 24.92
C VAL A 151 28.23 -29.81 26.33
N TYR A 152 27.29 -29.15 26.99
CA TYR A 152 27.36 -28.81 28.40
C TYR A 152 26.62 -29.83 29.24
N THR A 153 27.15 -30.12 30.43
CA THR A 153 26.57 -31.10 31.36
C THR A 153 26.17 -30.43 32.67
N LEU A 154 24.93 -30.59 33.10
CA LEU A 154 24.47 -30.26 34.44
C LEU A 154 24.56 -31.48 35.34
N LYS A 155 25.26 -31.36 36.47
CA LYS A 155 25.29 -32.31 37.59
C LYS A 155 24.38 -31.80 38.69
N PHE A 156 23.41 -32.60 39.11
CA PHE A 156 22.47 -32.23 40.17
C PHE A 156 22.10 -33.43 41.04
N ILE A 157 21.41 -33.20 42.14
CA ILE A 157 20.92 -34.26 43.04
C ILE A 157 19.40 -34.26 42.97
N LYS A 158 18.81 -35.43 42.70
CA LYS A 158 17.36 -35.64 42.72
C LYS A 158 17.07 -36.90 43.52
N ASP A 159 16.15 -36.82 44.46
CA ASP A 159 15.78 -37.94 45.35
C ASP A 159 16.96 -38.58 46.12
N GLY A 160 18.03 -37.81 46.38
CA GLY A 160 19.23 -38.28 47.07
C GLY A 160 20.24 -39.01 46.17
N GLU A 161 19.97 -39.13 44.86
CA GLU A 161 20.88 -39.70 43.87
C GLU A 161 21.47 -38.60 42.97
N LYS A 162 22.69 -38.83 42.49
CA LYS A 162 23.35 -37.94 41.51
C LYS A 162 22.77 -38.21 40.13
N ASP A 163 22.33 -37.15 39.46
CA ASP A 163 21.77 -37.20 38.11
C ASP A 163 22.45 -36.17 37.19
N TYR A 164 22.29 -36.37 35.88
CA TYR A 164 23.00 -35.63 34.83
C TYR A 164 22.04 -35.23 33.71
N ARG A 165 22.15 -34.00 33.25
CA ARG A 165 21.42 -33.52 32.06
C ARG A 165 22.36 -32.81 31.11
N ASN A 166 22.26 -33.12 29.83
CA ASN A 166 23.11 -32.50 28.80
C ASN A 166 22.30 -31.53 27.96
N THR A 167 22.95 -30.46 27.50
CA THR A 167 22.42 -29.57 26.47
C THR A 167 23.53 -29.20 25.50
N LYS A 168 23.17 -28.91 24.25
CA LYS A 168 24.07 -28.24 23.31
C LYS A 168 23.84 -26.73 23.41
N ALA A 169 24.92 -25.95 23.42
CA ALA A 169 24.86 -24.50 23.38
C ALA A 169 26.15 -23.96 22.75
N LEU A 170 26.14 -22.70 22.29
CA LEU A 170 27.37 -22.07 21.78
C LEU A 170 28.31 -21.60 22.88
N HIS A 171 27.75 -21.19 24.03
CA HIS A 171 28.54 -20.69 25.14
C HIS A 171 27.92 -21.07 26.49
N PRO A 172 28.69 -21.00 27.59
CA PRO A 172 28.23 -21.41 28.92
C PRO A 172 27.01 -20.62 29.40
N GLY A 173 26.92 -19.34 29.04
CA GLY A 173 25.76 -18.49 29.38
C GLY A 173 24.42 -19.04 28.87
N GLU A 174 24.36 -19.47 27.60
CA GLU A 174 23.15 -20.04 27.00
C GLU A 174 22.82 -21.40 27.65
N ALA A 175 23.82 -22.26 27.85
CA ALA A 175 23.64 -23.52 28.56
C ALA A 175 23.10 -23.30 29.98
N ARG A 176 23.60 -22.28 30.68
CA ARG A 176 23.16 -21.91 32.02
C ARG A 176 21.68 -21.55 32.06
N GLU A 177 21.18 -20.76 31.10
CA GLU A 177 19.76 -20.41 31.03
C GLU A 177 18.88 -21.64 30.80
N VAL A 178 19.28 -22.54 29.91
CA VAL A 178 18.59 -23.82 29.69
C VAL A 178 18.54 -24.65 30.98
N PHE A 179 19.65 -24.72 31.71
CA PHE A 179 19.71 -25.44 32.98
C PHE A 179 18.91 -24.78 34.09
N LEU A 180 18.86 -23.45 34.15
CA LEU A 180 18.02 -22.71 35.12
C LEU A 180 16.53 -22.97 34.89
N ASN A 181 16.08 -22.94 33.64
CA ASN A 181 14.70 -23.28 33.29
C ASN A 181 14.36 -24.72 33.69
N PHE A 182 15.26 -25.67 33.40
CA PHE A 182 15.08 -27.06 33.82
C PHE A 182 14.98 -27.22 35.35
N ILE A 183 15.88 -26.57 36.09
CA ILE A 183 15.88 -26.58 37.56
C ILE A 183 14.55 -26.06 38.11
N GLN A 184 14.01 -25.00 37.49
CA GLN A 184 12.73 -24.42 37.86
C GLN A 184 11.53 -25.33 37.50
N GLU A 185 11.55 -25.98 36.34
CA GLU A 185 10.51 -26.93 35.90
C GLU A 185 10.43 -28.17 36.79
N GLU A 186 11.59 -28.66 37.25
CA GLU A 186 11.68 -29.84 38.12
C GLU A 186 11.54 -29.51 39.62
N ASP A 187 11.30 -28.25 39.97
CA ASP A 187 11.19 -27.76 41.35
C ASP A 187 12.41 -28.15 42.22
N LEU A 188 13.60 -28.11 41.62
CA LEU A 188 14.85 -28.45 42.30
C LEU A 188 15.28 -27.27 43.20
N VAL A 189 15.48 -27.53 44.49
CA VAL A 189 15.98 -26.53 45.45
C VAL A 189 17.49 -26.35 45.24
N VAL A 190 17.88 -25.41 44.38
CA VAL A 190 19.28 -25.09 44.04
C VAL A 190 19.59 -23.66 44.48
N VAL A 191 20.69 -23.47 45.21
CA VAL A 191 21.12 -22.13 45.69
C VAL A 191 22.21 -21.56 44.80
N VAL A 192 23.14 -22.39 44.33
CA VAL A 192 24.27 -21.96 43.50
C VAL A 192 24.51 -22.94 42.37
N LEU A 193 24.75 -22.39 41.18
CA LEU A 193 25.27 -23.09 40.01
C LEU A 193 26.75 -22.72 39.85
N HIS A 194 27.63 -23.69 40.04
CA HIS A 194 29.06 -23.53 39.76
C HIS A 194 29.37 -24.04 38.36
N TYR A 195 30.13 -23.28 37.58
CA TYR A 195 30.56 -23.66 36.24
C TYR A 195 32.05 -24.03 36.24
N ASP A 196 32.36 -25.23 35.76
CA ASP A 196 33.71 -25.73 35.50
C ASP A 196 33.97 -25.71 33.99
N GLU A 197 34.85 -24.79 33.59
CA GLU A 197 35.22 -24.54 32.18
C GLU A 197 36.04 -25.69 31.58
N GLU A 198 36.85 -26.40 32.37
CA GLU A 198 37.67 -27.51 31.84
C GLU A 198 36.81 -28.69 31.39
N THR A 199 35.64 -28.86 32.01
CA THR A 199 34.74 -29.99 31.76
C THR A 199 33.39 -29.59 31.20
N ASN A 200 33.20 -28.31 30.83
CA ASN A 200 31.91 -27.76 30.38
C ASN A 200 30.74 -28.18 31.28
N THR A 201 30.98 -28.19 32.59
CA THR A 201 30.05 -28.78 33.56
C THR A 201 29.50 -27.72 34.50
N PHE A 202 28.19 -27.66 34.61
CA PHE A 202 27.48 -26.96 35.67
C PHE A 202 27.19 -27.91 36.83
N THR A 203 27.47 -27.49 38.05
CA THR A 203 27.13 -28.24 39.27
C THR A 203 26.11 -27.45 40.07
N ALA A 204 24.91 -28.01 40.22
CA ALA A 204 23.85 -27.46 41.05
C ALA A 204 24.00 -27.95 42.49
N VAL A 205 24.20 -27.02 43.42
CA VAL A 205 24.35 -27.33 44.85
C VAL A 205 23.07 -26.95 45.61
N PRO A 206 22.42 -27.89 46.32
CA PRO A 206 21.24 -27.61 47.13
C PRO A 206 21.58 -26.85 48.41
N ASP A 207 20.60 -26.14 48.96
CA ASP A 207 20.76 -25.32 50.17
C ASP A 207 21.25 -26.18 51.36
N GLY A 208 22.40 -25.83 51.93
CA GLY A 208 23.01 -26.54 53.06
C GLY A 208 23.92 -27.74 52.74
N GLY A 209 24.26 -28.00 51.47
CA GLY A 209 25.26 -29.01 51.10
C GLY A 209 26.70 -28.47 51.17
N GLU A 210 27.57 -29.08 51.98
CA GLU A 210 29.00 -28.75 51.98
C GLU A 210 29.65 -29.17 50.65
N LEU A 211 30.27 -28.20 49.95
CA LEU A 211 31.26 -28.46 48.92
C LEU A 211 32.54 -28.94 49.62
N GLU A 212 32.99 -30.17 49.38
CA GLU A 212 34.41 -30.51 49.55
C GLU A 212 35.20 -29.78 48.44
N VAL A 213 35.45 -28.49 48.65
CA VAL A 213 36.36 -27.69 47.81
C VAL A 213 37.77 -28.21 48.07
N ARG A 214 38.41 -28.75 47.04
CA ARG A 214 39.86 -28.95 47.05
C ARG A 214 40.48 -27.57 46.81
N GLU A 215 41.02 -26.97 47.88
CA GLU A 215 41.73 -25.69 47.84
C GLU A 215 42.87 -25.73 46.82
N GLU A 216 42.79 -24.92 45.77
CA GLU A 216 43.96 -24.30 45.16
C GLU A 216 43.76 -22.79 45.08
N GLU A 217 44.87 -22.09 45.31
CA GLU A 217 44.97 -20.76 45.90
C GLU A 217 44.58 -19.59 44.96
N GLY A 218 43.88 -18.62 45.54
CA GLY A 218 44.26 -17.20 45.46
C GLY A 218 43.72 -16.38 44.30
N TYR A 219 42.83 -15.43 44.60
CA TYR A 219 42.89 -14.06 44.07
C TYR A 219 42.14 -13.09 45.00
N ASP A 220 42.89 -12.17 45.61
CA ASP A 220 42.39 -10.95 46.25
C ASP A 220 42.21 -9.84 45.19
N PHE A 221 41.04 -9.17 45.16
CA PHE A 221 40.71 -7.82 44.62
C PHE A 221 39.15 -7.75 44.66
N LEU A 222 38.39 -6.76 45.17
CA LEU A 222 38.51 -5.30 45.31
C LEU A 222 37.34 -4.79 46.23
N PRO A 223 37.14 -3.46 46.45
CA PRO A 223 36.80 -2.88 47.74
C PRO A 223 35.31 -2.57 47.95
N ASP A 224 34.99 -2.33 49.23
CA ASP A 224 33.72 -1.84 49.77
C ASP A 224 33.14 -0.65 48.98
N GLY A 225 32.11 -0.96 48.20
CA GLY A 225 31.31 0.02 47.46
C GLY A 225 30.22 -0.66 46.63
N VAL A 226 29.63 -1.75 47.15
CA VAL A 226 28.64 -2.56 46.43
C VAL A 226 27.26 -2.01 46.76
N LEU A 227 26.61 -1.35 45.79
CA LEU A 227 25.14 -1.43 45.71
C LEU A 227 24.84 -2.93 45.57
N GLU A 228 24.07 -3.50 46.49
CA GLU A 228 23.76 -4.93 46.51
C GLU A 228 23.37 -5.40 45.09
N PHE A 229 23.99 -6.49 44.63
CA PHE A 229 23.87 -7.00 43.24
C PHE A 229 22.40 -7.17 42.81
N GLU A 230 21.51 -7.47 43.77
CA GLU A 230 20.05 -7.52 43.62
C GLU A 230 19.43 -6.18 43.17
N GLU A 231 19.86 -5.03 43.72
CA GLU A 231 19.30 -3.73 43.33
C GLU A 231 19.67 -3.32 41.89
N ILE A 232 20.83 -3.77 41.39
CA ILE A 232 21.26 -3.54 40.01
C ILE A 232 20.48 -4.45 39.06
N GLN A 233 20.28 -5.71 39.44
CA GLN A 233 19.55 -6.70 38.66
C GLN A 233 18.05 -6.38 38.57
N ASP A 234 17.44 -5.94 39.68
CA ASP A 234 16.04 -5.50 39.70
C ASP A 234 15.80 -4.25 38.85
N LYS A 235 16.74 -3.30 38.84
CA LYS A 235 16.66 -2.11 37.98
C LYS A 235 16.83 -2.46 36.50
N ALA A 236 17.74 -3.38 36.16
CA ALA A 236 17.94 -3.86 34.80
C ALA A 236 16.71 -4.64 34.28
N ASN A 237 16.14 -5.54 35.09
CA ASN A 237 14.92 -6.27 34.75
C ASN A 237 13.71 -5.35 34.58
N ALA A 238 13.57 -4.33 35.44
CA ALA A 238 12.51 -3.33 35.32
C ALA A 238 12.67 -2.45 34.06
N GLN A 239 13.90 -2.21 33.61
CA GLN A 239 14.16 -1.49 32.38
C GLN A 239 13.83 -2.34 31.14
N LEU A 240 14.30 -3.60 31.09
CA LEU A 240 13.97 -4.54 30.01
C LEU A 240 12.45 -4.74 29.86
N LEU A 241 11.73 -4.84 30.98
CA LEU A 241 10.27 -4.95 30.96
C LEU A 241 9.59 -3.71 30.36
N ARG A 242 10.09 -2.50 30.67
CA ARG A 242 9.56 -1.25 30.09
C ARG A 242 9.85 -1.15 28.60
N GLU A 243 11.05 -1.54 28.18
CA GLU A 243 11.46 -1.55 26.76
C GLU A 243 10.62 -2.55 25.96
N ALA A 244 10.39 -3.76 26.50
CA ALA A 244 9.51 -4.76 25.89
C ALA A 244 8.05 -4.27 25.77
N GLN A 245 7.53 -3.59 26.80
CA GLN A 245 6.19 -2.98 26.74
C GLN A 245 6.11 -1.85 25.71
N ALA A 246 7.11 -0.99 25.64
CA ALA A 246 7.18 0.10 24.67
C ALA A 246 7.24 -0.44 23.23
N LEU A 247 8.03 -1.49 23.00
CA LEU A 247 8.12 -2.18 21.71
C LEU A 247 6.76 -2.77 21.30
N GLN A 248 6.08 -3.45 22.21
CA GLN A 248 4.76 -4.02 21.92
C GLN A 248 3.73 -2.93 21.56
N GLN A 249 3.71 -1.83 22.32
CA GLN A 249 2.84 -0.68 22.03
C GLN A 249 3.17 -0.03 20.67
N ALA A 250 4.46 0.09 20.33
CA ALA A 250 4.88 0.61 19.04
C ALA A 250 4.37 -0.27 17.89
N LYS A 251 4.53 -1.60 18.00
CA LYS A 251 4.02 -2.56 17.01
C LYS A 251 2.51 -2.46 16.82
N GLU A 252 1.75 -2.45 17.91
CA GLU A 252 0.28 -2.32 17.87
C GLU A 252 -0.15 -1.01 17.20
N LYS A 253 0.46 0.11 17.60
CA LYS A 253 0.18 1.43 17.02
C LYS A 253 0.50 1.46 15.52
N SER A 254 1.62 0.87 15.11
CA SER A 254 1.98 0.76 13.69
C SER A 254 0.96 -0.04 12.90
N TYR A 255 0.48 -1.16 13.45
CA TYR A 255 -0.58 -1.94 12.81
C TYR A 255 -1.89 -1.16 12.67
N GLU A 256 -2.29 -0.41 13.69
CA GLU A 256 -3.46 0.46 13.62
C GLU A 256 -3.30 1.53 12.53
N GLN A 257 -2.15 2.19 12.47
CA GLN A 257 -1.87 3.24 11.48
C GLN A 257 -1.86 2.69 10.04
N LEU A 258 -1.22 1.55 9.82
CA LEU A 258 -1.16 0.90 8.51
C LEU A 258 -2.54 0.42 8.08
N ASN A 259 -3.31 -0.20 8.98
CA ASN A 259 -4.68 -0.61 8.69
C ASN A 259 -5.59 0.59 8.38
N ALA A 260 -5.48 1.69 9.14
CA ALA A 260 -6.22 2.92 8.89
C ALA A 260 -5.88 3.54 7.52
N ALA A 261 -4.63 3.39 7.06
CA ALA A 261 -4.18 3.80 5.72
C ALA A 261 -4.56 2.80 4.60
N GLY A 262 -5.21 1.68 4.95
CA GLY A 262 -5.59 0.62 4.02
C GLY A 262 -4.43 -0.30 3.59
N ILE A 263 -3.30 -0.27 4.29
CA ILE A 263 -2.10 -1.05 3.99
C ILE A 263 -2.22 -2.42 4.68
N THR A 264 -2.39 -3.47 3.88
CA THR A 264 -2.59 -4.86 4.35
C THR A 264 -1.43 -5.79 3.94
N SER A 265 -0.24 -5.23 3.72
CA SER A 265 0.94 -5.99 3.25
C SER A 265 1.43 -6.99 4.29
N LYS A 266 1.13 -8.28 4.09
CA LYS A 266 1.55 -9.37 5.00
C LYS A 266 3.05 -9.33 5.35
N GLY A 267 3.92 -9.09 4.36
CA GLY A 267 5.36 -9.01 4.59
C GLY A 267 5.79 -7.81 5.44
N LEU A 268 5.07 -6.69 5.38
CA LEU A 268 5.32 -5.55 6.26
C LEU A 268 4.93 -5.87 7.71
N TYR A 269 3.75 -6.50 7.90
CA TYR A 269 3.32 -6.94 9.23
C TYR A 269 4.31 -7.93 9.85
N GLU A 270 4.84 -8.88 9.06
CA GLU A 270 5.87 -9.82 9.51
C GLU A 270 7.18 -9.11 9.90
N ARG A 271 7.62 -8.09 9.14
CA ARG A 271 8.81 -7.29 9.47
C ARG A 271 8.64 -6.48 10.75
N ILE A 272 7.47 -5.87 10.97
CA ILE A 272 7.15 -5.15 12.21
C ILE A 272 7.05 -6.14 13.38
N ALA A 273 6.46 -7.31 13.18
CA ALA A 273 6.36 -8.35 14.21
C ALA A 273 7.75 -8.80 14.69
N ASN A 274 8.70 -8.92 13.76
CA ASN A 274 10.06 -9.37 14.01
C ASN A 274 11.04 -8.25 14.42
N ALA A 275 10.59 -6.99 14.48
CA ALA A 275 11.44 -5.88 14.90
C ALA A 275 11.83 -6.03 16.39
N ASN A 276 13.09 -5.75 16.70
CA ASN A 276 13.67 -5.96 18.03
C ASN A 276 13.70 -4.67 18.89
N SER A 277 13.43 -3.52 18.28
CA SER A 277 13.44 -2.21 18.95
C SER A 277 12.36 -1.28 18.42
N VAL A 278 12.02 -0.24 19.20
CA VAL A 278 11.03 0.77 18.80
C VAL A 278 11.56 1.57 17.60
N GLU A 279 12.87 1.81 17.59
CA GLU A 279 13.62 2.53 16.56
C GLU A 279 13.60 1.82 15.21
N GLU A 280 13.36 0.50 15.17
CA GLU A 280 13.16 -0.26 13.93
C GLU A 280 11.72 -0.19 13.43
N VAL A 281 10.74 -0.17 14.33
CA VAL A 281 9.30 -0.20 13.99
C VAL A 281 8.86 1.12 13.34
N GLU A 282 9.30 2.26 13.88
CA GLU A 282 8.91 3.58 13.39
C GLU A 282 9.29 3.84 11.91
N PRO A 283 10.55 3.68 11.47
CA PRO A 283 10.91 3.93 10.07
C PRO A 283 10.27 2.92 9.11
N LEU A 284 10.09 1.67 9.53
CA LEU A 284 9.34 0.68 8.75
C LEU A 284 7.88 1.10 8.53
N THR A 285 7.29 1.80 9.50
CA THR A 285 5.91 2.27 9.39
C THR A 285 5.83 3.52 8.54
N GLU A 286 6.67 4.52 8.82
CA GLU A 286 6.59 5.83 8.18
C GLU A 286 6.89 5.77 6.68
N VAL A 287 7.85 4.95 6.23
CA VAL A 287 8.17 4.81 4.79
C VAL A 287 6.96 4.37 3.98
N PHE A 288 6.17 3.42 4.50
CA PHE A 288 4.99 2.93 3.80
C PHE A 288 3.81 3.90 3.91
N LEU A 289 3.65 4.59 5.04
CA LEU A 289 2.66 5.65 5.18
C LEU A 289 2.97 6.82 4.23
N GLU A 290 4.23 7.21 4.09
CA GLU A 290 4.66 8.27 3.18
C GLU A 290 4.44 7.86 1.73
N SER A 291 4.82 6.63 1.35
CA SER A 291 4.52 6.09 0.03
C SER A 291 3.00 6.08 -0.27
N ARG A 292 2.18 5.68 0.70
CA ARG A 292 0.72 5.69 0.57
C ARG A 292 0.15 7.12 0.45
N ARG A 293 0.68 8.07 1.23
CA ARG A 293 0.31 9.49 1.12
C ARG A 293 0.66 10.06 -0.26
N GLN A 294 1.83 9.72 -0.79
CA GLN A 294 2.24 10.13 -2.14
C GLN A 294 1.32 9.54 -3.21
N GLN A 295 0.98 8.25 -3.10
CA GLN A 295 0.05 7.60 -4.01
C GLN A 295 -1.33 8.28 -3.98
N LEU A 296 -1.89 8.54 -2.80
CA LEU A 296 -3.18 9.22 -2.66
C LEU A 296 -3.14 10.64 -3.25
N ALA A 297 -2.03 11.37 -3.09
CA ALA A 297 -1.86 12.69 -3.68
C ALA A 297 -1.79 12.63 -5.22
N GLN A 298 -1.14 11.59 -5.77
CA GLN A 298 -1.10 11.35 -7.21
C GLN A 298 -2.47 10.96 -7.75
N ASP A 299 -3.17 10.04 -7.09
CA ASP A 299 -4.53 9.64 -7.45
C ASP A 299 -5.49 10.84 -7.44
N LEU A 300 -5.38 11.72 -6.43
CA LEU A 300 -6.16 12.96 -6.36
C LEU A 300 -5.81 13.91 -7.51
N ALA A 301 -4.53 14.04 -7.88
CA ALA A 301 -4.12 14.89 -9.00
C ALA A 301 -4.66 14.37 -10.34
N VAL A 302 -4.63 13.05 -10.55
CA VAL A 302 -5.23 12.41 -11.73
C VAL A 302 -6.74 12.63 -11.75
N ALA A 303 -7.42 12.42 -10.63
CA ALA A 303 -8.86 12.62 -10.51
C ALA A 303 -9.27 14.08 -10.80
N LYS A 304 -8.47 15.06 -10.33
CA LYS A 304 -8.67 16.48 -10.66
C LYS A 304 -8.54 16.75 -12.16
N ALA A 305 -7.51 16.22 -12.80
CA ALA A 305 -7.29 16.39 -14.23
C ALA A 305 -8.42 15.77 -15.06
N GLN A 306 -8.84 14.55 -14.71
CA GLN A 306 -9.98 13.88 -15.32
C GLN A 306 -11.28 14.67 -15.12
N ALA A 307 -11.55 15.17 -13.92
CA ALA A 307 -12.75 15.97 -13.65
C ALA A 307 -12.77 17.28 -14.47
N ILE A 308 -11.63 17.93 -14.64
CA ILE A 308 -11.50 19.14 -15.48
C ILE A 308 -11.81 18.81 -16.94
N GLU A 309 -11.31 17.69 -17.45
CA GLU A 309 -11.53 17.24 -18.83
C GLU A 309 -12.98 16.79 -19.06
N GLU A 310 -13.52 15.92 -18.22
CA GLU A 310 -14.88 15.37 -18.35
C GLU A 310 -15.97 16.44 -18.23
N LEU A 311 -15.76 17.44 -17.36
CA LEU A 311 -16.69 18.56 -17.23
C LEU A 311 -16.48 19.62 -18.31
N ASP A 312 -15.41 19.58 -19.10
CA ASP A 312 -14.97 20.73 -19.91
C ASP A 312 -14.99 22.00 -19.05
N ALA A 313 -14.27 21.95 -17.92
CA ALA A 313 -14.36 22.95 -16.88
C ALA A 313 -13.74 24.29 -17.32
N ASN A 314 -14.44 25.40 -17.07
CA ASN A 314 -13.88 26.73 -17.31
C ASN A 314 -12.79 27.08 -16.29
N GLU A 315 -12.15 28.25 -16.43
CA GLU A 315 -11.03 28.66 -15.56
C GLU A 315 -11.41 28.74 -14.07
N ALA A 316 -12.62 29.21 -13.76
CA ALA A 316 -13.10 29.33 -12.38
C ALA A 316 -13.46 27.97 -11.77
N GLU A 317 -14.11 27.11 -12.55
CA GLU A 317 -14.44 25.72 -12.16
C GLU A 317 -13.16 24.90 -11.95
N SER A 318 -12.19 25.03 -12.86
CA SER A 318 -10.87 24.40 -12.75
C SER A 318 -10.13 24.83 -11.48
N ALA A 319 -10.21 26.11 -11.10
CA ALA A 319 -9.62 26.60 -9.86
C ALA A 319 -10.27 25.98 -8.61
N ARG A 320 -11.61 25.83 -8.61
CA ARG A 320 -12.34 25.15 -7.52
C ARG A 320 -11.92 23.68 -7.42
N ILE A 321 -11.88 22.96 -8.53
CA ILE A 321 -11.43 21.56 -8.60
C ILE A 321 -10.00 21.41 -8.08
N ASN A 322 -9.09 22.29 -8.51
CA ASN A 322 -7.69 22.23 -8.09
C ASN A 322 -7.48 22.53 -6.60
N ASN A 323 -8.38 23.28 -5.96
CA ASN A 323 -8.31 23.59 -4.53
C ASN A 323 -8.82 22.48 -3.61
N ALA A 324 -9.45 21.41 -4.13
CA ALA A 324 -9.89 20.28 -3.30
C ALA A 324 -8.69 19.55 -2.68
N ASN A 325 -8.70 19.31 -1.37
CA ASN A 325 -7.58 18.68 -0.65
C ASN A 325 -7.77 17.17 -0.43
N SER A 326 -8.95 16.65 -0.76
CA SER A 326 -9.29 15.23 -0.64
C SER A 326 -10.21 14.80 -1.78
N ALA A 327 -10.34 13.49 -1.97
CA ALA A 327 -11.28 12.93 -2.95
C ALA A 327 -12.75 13.25 -2.59
N GLU A 328 -13.08 13.35 -1.31
CA GLU A 328 -14.43 13.68 -0.84
C GLU A 328 -14.76 15.16 -1.11
N GLU A 329 -13.82 16.07 -0.85
CA GLU A 329 -13.96 17.49 -1.23
C GLU A 329 -14.09 17.65 -2.75
N LEU A 330 -13.30 16.89 -3.53
CA LEU A 330 -13.37 16.92 -4.99
C LEU A 330 -14.76 16.50 -5.49
N ALA A 331 -15.33 15.42 -4.94
CA ALA A 331 -16.66 14.95 -5.31
C ALA A 331 -17.75 16.00 -5.02
N GLN A 332 -17.68 16.67 -3.86
CA GLN A 332 -18.61 17.74 -3.50
C GLN A 332 -18.51 18.94 -4.47
N VAL A 333 -17.29 19.33 -4.84
CA VAL A 333 -17.06 20.41 -5.81
C VAL A 333 -17.64 20.06 -7.18
N ILE A 334 -17.46 18.82 -7.63
CA ILE A 334 -18.03 18.34 -8.91
C ILE A 334 -19.55 18.39 -8.88
N GLU A 335 -20.18 17.91 -7.81
CA GLU A 335 -21.64 17.93 -7.64
C GLU A 335 -22.19 19.37 -7.63
N GLU A 336 -21.50 20.29 -6.95
CA GLU A 336 -21.87 21.70 -6.91
C GLU A 336 -21.79 22.36 -8.31
N ILE A 337 -20.70 22.12 -9.05
CA ILE A 337 -20.55 22.61 -10.43
C ILE A 337 -21.64 22.07 -11.36
N GLN A 338 -21.95 20.77 -11.28
CA GLN A 338 -23.00 20.16 -12.10
C GLN A 338 -24.37 20.75 -11.76
N SER A 339 -24.65 20.96 -10.48
CA SER A 339 -25.90 21.58 -10.00
C SER A 339 -26.05 23.03 -10.48
N GLU A 340 -24.98 23.82 -10.41
CA GLU A 340 -24.94 25.19 -10.94
C GLU A 340 -25.21 25.23 -12.44
N ARG A 341 -24.58 24.33 -13.22
CA ARG A 341 -24.78 24.22 -14.67
C ARG A 341 -26.21 23.81 -15.02
N ALA A 342 -26.77 22.83 -14.32
CA ALA A 342 -28.16 22.42 -14.51
C ALA A 342 -29.14 23.58 -14.24
N LEU A 343 -28.89 24.37 -13.19
CA LEU A 343 -29.69 25.56 -12.91
C LEU A 343 -29.59 26.62 -14.02
N GLN A 344 -28.38 26.89 -14.54
CA GLN A 344 -28.21 27.85 -15.63
C GLN A 344 -28.88 27.37 -16.93
N LEU A 345 -28.80 26.08 -17.23
CA LEU A 345 -29.50 25.49 -18.38
C LEU A 345 -31.01 25.64 -18.23
N ALA A 346 -31.57 25.27 -17.07
CA ALA A 346 -32.99 25.42 -16.78
C ALA A 346 -33.47 26.88 -16.90
N LYS A 347 -32.66 27.84 -16.44
CA LYS A 347 -32.93 29.29 -16.62
C LYS A 347 -32.98 29.67 -18.09
N GLY A 348 -32.02 29.20 -18.90
CA GLY A 348 -31.98 29.44 -20.33
C GLY A 348 -33.17 28.84 -21.08
N GLU A 349 -33.48 27.57 -20.81
CA GLU A 349 -34.63 26.87 -21.39
C GLU A 349 -35.95 27.55 -21.05
N ALA A 350 -36.15 27.96 -19.79
CA ALA A 350 -37.34 28.68 -19.38
C ALA A 350 -37.51 30.02 -20.13
N ILE A 351 -36.42 30.75 -20.39
CA ILE A 351 -36.47 31.98 -21.19
C ILE A 351 -36.84 31.67 -22.64
N VAL A 352 -36.22 30.65 -23.25
CA VAL A 352 -36.51 30.25 -24.64
C VAL A 352 -37.96 29.82 -24.80
N GLU A 353 -38.50 29.03 -23.88
CA GLU A 353 -39.91 28.62 -23.89
C GLU A 353 -40.84 29.83 -23.77
N LEU A 354 -40.56 30.77 -22.87
CA LEU A 354 -41.35 31.99 -22.74
C LEU A 354 -41.27 32.86 -23.98
N GLU A 355 -40.11 32.93 -24.63
CA GLU A 355 -39.93 33.67 -25.90
C GLU A 355 -40.71 33.04 -27.06
N ALA A 356 -40.84 31.71 -27.09
CA ALA A 356 -41.64 31.01 -28.08
C ALA A 356 -43.14 31.35 -27.96
N ASP A 357 -43.62 31.59 -26.73
CA ASP A 357 -45.00 31.98 -26.44
C ASP A 357 -45.26 33.51 -26.55
N GLY A 358 -44.23 34.32 -26.87
CA GLY A 358 -44.32 35.76 -27.08
C GLY A 358 -43.13 36.54 -26.51
N GLU A 359 -43.07 37.86 -26.72
CA GLU A 359 -41.94 38.68 -26.21
C GLU A 359 -41.80 38.57 -24.68
N THR A 360 -40.63 38.11 -24.23
CA THR A 360 -40.25 38.05 -22.81
C THR A 360 -39.60 39.35 -22.39
N SER A 361 -40.23 40.05 -21.43
CA SER A 361 -39.75 41.32 -20.95
C SER A 361 -38.43 41.17 -20.18
N GLU A 362 -37.64 42.24 -20.13
CA GLU A 362 -36.39 42.25 -19.35
C GLU A 362 -36.63 41.96 -17.85
N ALA A 363 -37.77 42.39 -17.31
CA ALA A 363 -38.16 42.11 -15.94
C ALA A 363 -38.42 40.61 -15.70
N ASP A 364 -38.99 39.92 -16.68
CA ASP A 364 -39.24 38.47 -16.61
C ASP A 364 -37.93 37.69 -16.67
N ARG A 365 -37.00 38.09 -17.54
CA ARG A 365 -35.63 37.52 -17.59
C ARG A 365 -34.92 37.69 -16.26
N GLN A 366 -34.99 38.88 -15.65
CA GLN A 366 -34.40 39.10 -14.33
C GLN A 366 -35.00 38.22 -13.25
N ARG A 367 -36.33 38.03 -13.22
CA ARG A 367 -36.99 37.14 -12.25
C ARG A 367 -36.49 35.69 -12.38
N ILE A 368 -36.31 35.21 -13.61
CA ILE A 368 -35.79 33.85 -13.86
C ILE A 368 -34.32 33.75 -13.46
N HIS A 369 -33.50 34.75 -13.80
CA HIS A 369 -32.09 34.76 -13.41
C HIS A 369 -31.88 34.81 -11.89
N GLN A 370 -32.81 35.42 -11.15
CA GLN A 370 -32.79 35.49 -9.68
C GLN A 370 -33.25 34.21 -8.97
N ALA A 371 -33.78 33.21 -9.69
CA ALA A 371 -34.18 31.96 -9.07
C ALA A 371 -32.97 31.18 -8.55
N ASP A 372 -33.05 30.65 -7.33
CA ASP A 372 -31.94 29.97 -6.66
C ASP A 372 -31.99 28.44 -6.84
N SER A 373 -33.06 27.93 -7.44
CA SER A 373 -33.28 26.49 -7.66
C SER A 373 -34.07 26.21 -8.94
N ILE A 374 -33.98 24.98 -9.46
CA ILE A 374 -34.70 24.56 -10.66
C ILE A 374 -36.22 24.63 -10.40
N GLU A 375 -36.70 24.21 -9.23
CA GLU A 375 -38.13 24.32 -8.90
C GLU A 375 -38.62 25.77 -8.78
N GLU A 376 -37.74 26.70 -8.42
CA GLU A 376 -38.06 28.13 -8.44
C GLU A 376 -38.10 28.69 -9.86
N VAL A 377 -37.19 28.28 -10.74
CA VAL A 377 -37.23 28.61 -12.17
C VAL A 377 -38.57 28.21 -12.78
N GLU A 378 -39.03 26.98 -12.52
CA GLU A 378 -40.33 26.50 -13.02
C GLU A 378 -41.50 27.30 -12.44
N ARG A 379 -41.50 27.58 -11.14
CA ARG A 379 -42.55 28.39 -10.49
C ARG A 379 -42.61 29.81 -11.06
N VAL A 380 -41.46 30.44 -11.28
CA VAL A 380 -41.38 31.78 -11.88
C VAL A 380 -41.88 31.74 -13.33
N LYS A 381 -41.48 30.73 -14.10
CA LYS A 381 -41.96 30.52 -15.48
C LYS A 381 -43.48 30.40 -15.54
N GLU A 382 -44.07 29.54 -14.71
CA GLU A 382 -45.53 29.38 -14.64
C GLU A 382 -46.25 30.67 -14.25
N TYR A 383 -45.68 31.43 -13.31
CA TYR A 383 -46.24 32.70 -12.88
C TYR A 383 -46.27 33.72 -14.03
N ILE A 384 -45.18 33.82 -14.81
CA ILE A 384 -45.10 34.69 -15.99
C ILE A 384 -46.14 34.26 -17.05
N LEU A 385 -46.25 32.97 -17.35
CA LEU A 385 -47.26 32.46 -18.29
C LEU A 385 -48.68 32.82 -17.84
N TYR A 386 -48.99 32.68 -16.55
CA TYR A 386 -50.27 33.07 -15.99
C TYR A 386 -50.54 34.58 -16.12
N GLU A 387 -49.52 35.43 -15.95
CA GLU A 387 -49.64 36.88 -16.19
C GLU A 387 -49.91 37.23 -17.67
N ARG A 388 -49.53 36.37 -18.63
CA ARG A 388 -49.82 36.60 -20.05
C ARG A 388 -51.23 36.19 -20.49
N LEU A 389 -51.88 35.30 -19.75
CA LEU A 389 -53.24 34.85 -20.06
C LEU A 389 -54.26 36.00 -19.93
N SER A 390 -55.25 36.03 -20.83
CA SER A 390 -56.39 36.94 -20.69
C SER A 390 -57.22 36.62 -19.45
N PHE A 391 -58.04 37.56 -18.98
CA PHE A 391 -58.88 37.37 -17.78
C PHE A 391 -59.72 36.06 -17.82
N LEU A 392 -60.31 35.73 -18.98
CA LEU A 392 -61.10 34.50 -19.15
C LEU A 392 -60.23 33.24 -19.16
N GLU A 393 -59.01 33.33 -19.69
CA GLU A 393 -58.06 32.22 -19.69
C GLU A 393 -57.44 31.99 -18.31
N ARG A 394 -57.19 33.04 -17.54
CA ARG A 394 -56.76 32.94 -16.14
C ARG A 394 -57.78 32.22 -15.27
N ILE A 395 -59.08 32.50 -15.46
CA ILE A 395 -60.16 31.77 -14.76
C ILE A 395 -60.15 30.29 -15.15
N LYS A 396 -60.00 29.95 -16.45
CA LYS A 396 -59.90 28.56 -16.91
C LYS A 396 -58.65 27.85 -16.39
N TYR A 397 -57.50 28.51 -16.42
CA TYR A 397 -56.22 27.97 -15.95
C TYR A 397 -56.27 27.70 -14.44
N GLY A 398 -56.82 28.64 -13.66
CA GLY A 398 -57.05 28.45 -12.22
C GLY A 398 -57.99 27.27 -11.92
N PHE A 399 -59.05 27.08 -12.70
CA PHE A 399 -59.96 25.93 -12.56
C PHE A 399 -59.30 24.59 -12.90
N ASN A 400 -58.48 24.53 -13.95
CA ASN A 400 -57.75 23.31 -14.31
C ASN A 400 -56.71 22.93 -13.25
N ARG A 401 -55.96 23.91 -12.72
CA ARG A 401 -54.96 23.69 -11.66
C ARG A 401 -55.58 23.23 -10.34
N LEU A 402 -56.74 23.79 -9.97
CA LEU A 402 -57.56 23.27 -8.86
C LEU A 402 -58.00 21.82 -9.12
N GLY A 403 -58.37 21.49 -10.35
CA GLY A 403 -58.75 20.13 -10.75
C GLY A 403 -57.61 19.10 -10.67
N ASP A 404 -56.37 19.50 -10.96
CA ASP A 404 -55.18 18.64 -10.84
C ASP A 404 -54.72 18.52 -9.37
N TRP A 405 -54.81 19.59 -8.59
CA TRP A 405 -54.60 19.54 -7.13
C TRP A 405 -55.61 18.61 -6.43
N PHE A 406 -56.89 18.67 -6.83
CA PHE A 406 -57.90 17.73 -6.35
C PHE A 406 -57.61 16.29 -6.81
N ARG A 407 -57.04 16.07 -8.01
CA ARG A 407 -56.67 14.72 -8.46
C ARG A 407 -55.47 14.14 -7.70
N GLY A 408 -54.48 14.96 -7.34
CA GLY A 408 -53.31 14.53 -6.56
C GLY A 408 -53.59 14.26 -5.07
N ILE A 409 -54.69 14.76 -4.52
CA ILE A 409 -55.12 14.48 -3.13
C ILE A 409 -55.97 13.21 -3.03
N PHE A 410 -56.57 12.76 -4.14
CA PHE A 410 -57.47 11.60 -4.20
C PHE A 410 -56.88 10.39 -4.94
N GLN A 411 -55.60 10.42 -5.27
CA GLN A 411 -54.76 9.25 -5.61
C GLN A 411 -53.84 8.95 -4.43
#